data_AF-A0A6N2E9T7-F1
#
_entry.id   AF-A0A6N2E9T7-F1
#
_cell.length_a   1.000
_cell.length_b   1.000
_cell.length_c   1.000
_cell.angle_alpha   90.00
_cell.angle_beta   90.00
_cell.angle_gamma   90.00
#
_symmetry.space_group_name_H-M   'P 1'
#
loop_
_entity.id
_entity.type
_entity.pdbx_description
1 polymer ?
#
loop_
_entity_poly.entity_id
_entity_poly.type
_entity_poly.pdbx_seq_one_letter_code
_entity_poly.pdbx_strand_id
1 'polypeptide(L)'
;MNLISGQPSRMRLFMVCILALVVLLPAALPAIEQTAGSLRIELLPSSSSFRLYLRAQPNSEDRPSALQSHDNQRSIPLLYTDDPTTSFFSLLEDGRVYLPARDRDFRPTLVETEDGYPAFMFTSRNLEIRQVFIPRPGRRIAADAFEIRFEIRNASTRARSIAVRYVLDTHLGESMGIHAVMEQSDGTQQIATREIGFEPSRFQAVRTTRDSAEPAALGLRIPFTTEAAGTSIITPPEKVLVANWRRIIESGWDYTPVTGRGFSYPPYSRNDSALVLFFPEMNIEPGAEHHISILLEATPSELLLQRRVEPTEEPALEDARAETILALEQSVSAYEDAELDEPQSLQRRLELVDEILAEIDRRLSEPGEFHESELREFEELLQRLE
;
A
#
# COMPACT_ATOMS: atom_id res chain seq x y z
N MET A 1 74.28 -9.91 35.59
CA MET A 1 73.69 -8.56 35.37
C MET A 1 73.78 -8.31 33.86
N ASN A 2 72.76 -8.01 33.08
CA ASN A 2 71.33 -7.78 33.30
C ASN A 2 70.58 -8.21 32.02
N LEU A 3 69.39 -8.77 32.22
CA LEU A 3 68.44 -9.16 31.19
C LEU A 3 67.89 -7.93 30.45
N ILE A 4 67.92 -7.95 29.11
CA ILE A 4 67.19 -6.99 28.27
C ILE A 4 66.07 -7.78 27.58
N SER A 5 64.86 -7.66 28.14
CA SER A 5 63.62 -8.21 27.60
C SER A 5 63.14 -7.38 26.42
N GLY A 6 63.29 -7.90 25.21
CA GLY A 6 62.68 -7.32 24.02
C GLY A 6 61.20 -7.69 23.94
N GLN A 7 60.31 -6.71 24.14
CA GLN A 7 58.92 -6.79 23.69
C GLN A 7 58.79 -6.18 22.28
N PRO A 8 58.62 -7.00 21.23
CA PRO A 8 57.97 -6.53 20.02
C PRO A 8 56.92 -7.56 19.55
N SER A 9 55.66 -7.42 19.95
CA SER A 9 54.59 -8.22 19.32
C SER A 9 53.17 -7.65 19.39
N ARG A 10 52.85 -6.78 20.36
CA ARG A 10 51.46 -6.31 20.54
C ARG A 10 50.99 -5.29 19.50
N MET A 11 51.89 -4.44 18.99
CA MET A 11 51.51 -3.35 18.08
C MET A 11 51.22 -3.83 16.64
N ARG A 12 51.92 -4.90 16.18
CA ARG A 12 51.69 -5.48 14.84
C ARG A 12 50.39 -6.30 14.79
N LEU A 13 50.05 -7.01 15.87
CA LEU A 13 48.79 -7.77 15.93
C LEU A 13 47.57 -6.82 15.95
N PHE A 14 47.65 -5.71 16.69
CA PHE A 14 46.57 -4.73 16.76
C PHE A 14 46.31 -4.04 15.41
N MET A 15 47.37 -3.72 14.66
CA MET A 15 47.25 -3.07 13.35
C MET A 15 46.69 -4.02 12.27
N VAL A 16 47.01 -5.32 12.32
CA VAL A 16 46.42 -6.34 11.43
C VAL A 16 44.93 -6.54 11.74
N CYS A 17 44.52 -6.52 13.02
CA CYS A 17 43.11 -6.61 13.39
C CYS A 17 42.30 -5.40 12.91
N ILE A 18 42.84 -4.17 12.99
CA ILE A 18 42.15 -2.97 12.48
C ILE A 18 42.02 -3.02 10.95
N LEU A 19 43.07 -3.44 10.24
CA LEU A 19 43.02 -3.53 8.77
C LEU A 19 42.03 -4.62 8.32
N ALA A 20 41.98 -5.76 9.01
CA ALA A 20 40.99 -6.81 8.76
C ALA A 20 39.56 -6.34 9.07
N LEU A 21 39.37 -5.54 10.13
CA LEU A 21 38.06 -4.98 10.48
C LEU A 21 37.54 -3.97 9.43
N VAL A 22 38.44 -3.17 8.84
CA VAL A 22 38.07 -2.19 7.79
C VAL A 22 37.76 -2.87 6.45
N VAL A 23 38.43 -3.97 6.11
CA VAL A 23 38.14 -4.76 4.90
C VAL A 23 36.88 -5.63 5.04
N LEU A 24 36.47 -5.93 6.27
CA LEU A 24 35.26 -6.72 6.55
C LEU A 24 33.99 -5.89 6.73
N LEU A 25 34.07 -4.56 6.66
CA LEU A 25 32.85 -3.74 6.62
C LEU A 25 32.29 -3.79 5.20
N PRO A 26 31.17 -4.49 4.94
CA PRO A 26 30.52 -4.41 3.65
C PRO A 26 30.13 -2.95 3.42
N ALA A 27 30.79 -2.29 2.47
CA ALA A 27 30.36 -0.97 2.04
C ALA A 27 28.94 -1.12 1.51
N ALA A 28 27.96 -0.57 2.25
CA ALA A 28 26.60 -0.51 1.76
C ALA A 28 26.63 0.21 0.42
N LEU A 29 26.19 -0.49 -0.63
CA LEU A 29 26.08 0.13 -1.94
C LEU A 29 25.10 1.31 -1.81
N PRO A 30 25.48 2.51 -2.27
CA PRO A 30 24.61 3.66 -2.20
C PRO A 30 23.32 3.38 -2.99
N ALA A 31 22.23 4.02 -2.59
CA ALA A 31 21.00 3.99 -3.36
C ALA A 31 21.24 4.59 -4.76
N ILE A 32 20.62 4.02 -5.78
CA ILE A 32 20.59 4.60 -7.13
C ILE A 32 19.31 5.40 -7.27
N GLU A 33 19.45 6.70 -7.55
CA GLU A 33 18.30 7.58 -7.77
C GLU A 33 18.03 7.78 -9.25
N GLN A 34 16.75 7.74 -9.63
CA GLN A 34 16.28 8.18 -10.93
C GLN A 34 15.10 9.12 -10.81
N THR A 35 14.89 9.95 -11.83
CA THR A 35 13.76 10.89 -11.88
C THR A 35 13.03 10.80 -13.21
N ALA A 36 11.71 10.93 -13.14
CA ALA A 36 10.83 11.09 -14.28
C ALA A 36 9.93 12.28 -13.98
N GLY A 37 10.33 13.48 -14.40
CA GLY A 37 9.66 14.74 -14.05
C GLY A 37 9.50 14.94 -12.54
N SER A 38 8.26 14.94 -12.08
CA SER A 38 7.84 15.03 -10.68
C SER A 38 8.02 13.75 -9.88
N LEU A 39 8.22 12.59 -10.51
CA LEU A 39 8.52 11.36 -9.78
C LEU A 39 10.03 11.19 -9.55
N ARG A 40 10.38 10.62 -8.40
CA ARG A 40 11.71 10.14 -8.04
C ARG A 40 11.61 8.72 -7.53
N ILE A 41 12.46 7.84 -8.02
CA ILE A 41 12.60 6.48 -7.51
C ILE A 41 14.01 6.30 -6.95
N GLU A 42 14.11 5.68 -5.78
CA GLU A 42 15.38 5.28 -5.17
C GLU A 42 15.45 3.75 -5.15
N LEU A 43 16.43 3.16 -5.82
CA LEU A 43 16.69 1.72 -5.80
C LEU A 43 17.67 1.38 -4.69
N LEU A 44 17.33 0.40 -3.86
CA LEU A 44 18.05 0.00 -2.66
C LEU A 44 18.71 -1.37 -2.87
N PRO A 45 20.03 -1.42 -3.18
CA PRO A 45 20.68 -2.67 -3.58
C PRO A 45 20.78 -3.69 -2.45
N SER A 46 20.86 -3.23 -1.20
CA SER A 46 20.96 -4.09 -0.01
C SER A 46 19.71 -4.93 0.23
N SER A 47 18.54 -4.44 -0.17
CA SER A 47 17.25 -5.09 0.04
C SER A 47 16.57 -5.52 -1.24
N SER A 48 17.12 -5.18 -2.41
CA SER A 48 16.49 -5.41 -3.73
C SER A 48 15.08 -4.84 -3.81
N SER A 49 14.90 -3.66 -3.21
CA SER A 49 13.63 -2.95 -3.14
C SER A 49 13.81 -1.51 -3.60
N PHE A 50 12.73 -0.73 -3.62
CA PHE A 50 12.77 0.65 -4.05
C PHE A 50 11.85 1.52 -3.19
N ARG A 51 12.08 2.82 -3.24
CA ARG A 51 11.18 3.84 -2.72
C ARG A 51 10.72 4.72 -3.85
N LEU A 52 9.45 5.10 -3.83
CA LEU A 52 8.86 5.98 -4.82
C LEU A 52 8.40 7.27 -4.14
N TYR A 53 8.74 8.39 -4.75
CA TYR A 53 8.43 9.70 -4.23
C TYR A 53 7.87 10.62 -5.31
N LEU A 54 6.98 11.52 -4.88
CA LEU A 54 6.63 12.72 -5.60
C LEU A 54 7.51 13.88 -5.14
N ARG A 55 8.17 14.55 -6.07
CA ARG A 55 9.05 15.70 -5.83
C ARG A 55 8.23 16.97 -5.79
N ALA A 56 8.42 17.79 -4.76
CA ALA A 56 7.90 19.15 -4.77
C ALA A 56 8.57 19.95 -5.91
N GLN A 57 7.77 20.64 -6.73
CA GLN A 57 8.34 21.56 -7.72
C GLN A 57 8.92 22.80 -7.02
N PRO A 58 10.13 23.25 -7.39
CA PRO A 58 10.80 24.34 -6.71
C PRO A 58 10.10 25.71 -6.85
N ASN A 59 9.27 25.92 -7.88
CA ASN A 59 8.82 27.26 -8.30
C ASN A 59 7.30 27.47 -8.47
N SER A 60 6.43 26.60 -7.95
CA SER A 60 4.98 26.89 -8.00
C SER A 60 4.62 27.91 -6.91
N GLU A 61 4.28 29.14 -7.29
CA GLU A 61 3.76 30.17 -6.36
C GLU A 61 2.47 29.69 -5.66
N ASP A 62 1.72 28.79 -6.30
CA ASP A 62 0.56 28.07 -5.74
C ASP A 62 0.95 26.84 -4.92
N ARG A 63 1.94 26.95 -4.03
CA ARG A 63 2.29 25.85 -3.11
C ARG A 63 1.15 25.63 -2.11
N PRO A 64 0.51 24.44 -2.10
CA PRO A 64 -0.40 24.08 -1.01
C PRO A 64 0.33 24.23 0.32
N SER A 65 -0.29 24.89 1.30
CA SER A 65 0.30 25.19 2.62
C SER A 65 0.86 23.95 3.32
N ALA A 66 0.37 22.75 2.97
CA ALA A 66 0.83 21.46 3.44
C ALA A 66 2.24 21.04 2.96
N LEU A 67 2.90 21.80 2.08
CA LEU A 67 4.27 21.57 1.59
C LEU A 67 5.29 22.59 2.13
N GLN A 68 4.88 23.55 2.98
CA GLN A 68 5.68 24.72 3.34
C GLN A 68 6.56 24.60 4.60
N SER A 69 6.78 23.41 5.16
CA SER A 69 7.63 23.31 6.36
C SER A 69 9.13 23.21 6.04
N HIS A 70 9.95 23.77 6.94
CA HIS A 70 11.31 24.31 6.79
C HIS A 70 12.46 23.37 6.39
N ASP A 71 12.24 22.38 5.53
CA ASP A 71 13.33 21.52 5.03
C ASP A 71 13.39 21.51 3.51
N ASN A 72 14.56 21.82 2.94
CA ASN A 72 14.76 22.23 1.54
C ASN A 72 14.62 21.08 0.51
N GLN A 73 14.09 19.91 0.91
CA GLN A 73 13.94 18.71 0.06
C GLN A 73 12.71 17.86 0.43
N ARG A 74 11.51 18.44 0.51
CA ARG A 74 10.30 17.63 0.79
C ARG A 74 9.82 16.87 -0.45
N SER A 75 10.34 15.65 -0.60
CA SER A 75 9.73 14.61 -1.44
C SER A 75 8.62 13.94 -0.63
N ILE A 76 7.44 13.72 -1.23
CA ILE A 76 6.32 12.99 -0.62
C ILE A 76 6.46 11.52 -0.98
N PRO A 77 6.59 10.59 -0.01
CA PRO A 77 6.61 9.17 -0.33
C PRO A 77 5.24 8.72 -0.86
N LEU A 78 5.25 7.89 -1.91
CA LEU A 78 4.05 7.30 -2.50
C LEU A 78 3.81 5.85 -2.06
N LEU A 79 4.82 5.24 -1.43
CA LEU A 79 4.82 3.90 -0.84
C LEU A 79 5.34 4.00 0.60
N TYR A 80 5.11 2.98 1.42
CA TYR A 80 5.68 2.91 2.77
C TYR A 80 7.22 2.89 2.73
N THR A 81 7.88 3.81 3.46
CA THR A 81 9.34 4.04 3.33
C THR A 81 10.19 3.50 4.48
N ASP A 82 9.59 3.27 5.65
CA ASP A 82 10.32 2.83 6.84
C ASP A 82 10.88 1.42 6.64
N ASP A 83 10.08 0.55 6.02
CA ASP A 83 10.52 -0.74 5.48
C ASP A 83 10.16 -0.83 3.99
N PRO A 84 11.09 -0.49 3.07
CA PRO A 84 10.83 -0.57 1.63
C PRO A 84 10.66 -2.01 1.13
N THR A 85 10.89 -3.03 1.97
CA THR A 85 10.67 -4.43 1.60
C THR A 85 9.22 -4.86 1.70
N THR A 86 8.33 -3.99 2.19
CA THR A 86 6.89 -4.26 2.25
C THR A 86 6.21 -4.14 0.88
N SER A 87 6.83 -3.41 -0.06
CA SER A 87 6.52 -3.45 -1.49
C SER A 87 7.45 -4.44 -2.20
N PHE A 88 6.89 -5.49 -2.80
CA PHE A 88 7.66 -6.58 -3.40
C PHE A 88 6.85 -7.33 -4.46
N PHE A 89 7.53 -8.12 -5.30
CA PHE A 89 6.87 -9.11 -6.14
C PHE A 89 7.11 -10.53 -5.63
N SER A 90 6.16 -11.40 -5.93
CA SER A 90 6.21 -12.84 -5.72
C SER A 90 5.88 -13.55 -7.02
N LEU A 91 6.38 -14.78 -7.14
CA LEU A 91 6.18 -15.64 -8.31
C LEU A 91 5.47 -16.91 -7.90
N LEU A 92 4.58 -17.41 -8.75
CA LEU A 92 4.10 -18.78 -8.69
C LEU A 92 4.79 -19.54 -9.81
N GLU A 93 5.77 -20.39 -9.50
CA GLU A 93 6.45 -21.27 -10.47
C GLU A 93 6.00 -22.71 -10.24
N ASP A 94 5.31 -23.31 -11.21
CA ASP A 94 4.82 -24.70 -11.18
C ASP A 94 4.08 -25.04 -9.86
N GLY A 95 3.25 -24.09 -9.39
CA GLY A 95 2.46 -24.23 -8.16
C GLY A 95 3.20 -23.90 -6.85
N ARG A 96 4.48 -23.49 -6.90
CA ARG A 96 5.24 -23.05 -5.72
C ARG A 96 5.44 -21.54 -5.73
N VAL A 97 5.18 -20.91 -4.58
CA VAL A 97 5.39 -19.47 -4.39
C VAL A 97 6.84 -19.18 -4.03
N TYR A 98 7.41 -18.18 -4.67
CA TYR A 98 8.73 -17.64 -4.36
C TYR A 98 8.68 -16.13 -4.12
N LEU A 99 9.57 -15.65 -3.25
CA LEU A 99 9.87 -14.24 -3.00
C LEU A 99 11.32 -13.97 -3.44
N PRO A 100 11.59 -13.59 -4.71
CA PRO A 100 12.95 -13.55 -5.26
C PRO A 100 13.95 -12.67 -4.52
N ALA A 101 13.48 -11.61 -3.86
CA ALA A 101 14.33 -10.75 -3.03
C ALA A 101 14.72 -11.36 -1.66
N ARG A 102 14.02 -12.40 -1.20
CA ARG A 102 14.14 -12.98 0.15
C ARG A 102 14.57 -14.45 0.13
N ASP A 103 14.12 -15.20 -0.87
CA ASP A 103 14.37 -16.63 -0.98
C ASP A 103 15.81 -16.91 -1.45
N ARG A 104 16.45 -17.89 -0.81
CA ARG A 104 17.83 -18.29 -1.12
C ARG A 104 17.99 -18.93 -2.49
N ASP A 105 16.88 -19.34 -3.09
CA ASP A 105 16.84 -19.92 -4.44
C ASP A 105 17.18 -18.85 -5.51
N PHE A 106 17.05 -17.57 -5.17
CA PHE A 106 17.39 -16.44 -6.04
C PHE A 106 18.62 -15.69 -5.52
N ARG A 107 19.39 -15.14 -6.47
CA ARG A 107 20.52 -14.24 -6.19
C ARG A 107 20.21 -12.88 -6.79
N PRO A 108 19.76 -11.91 -5.98
CA PRO A 108 19.53 -10.57 -6.48
C PRO A 108 20.84 -9.84 -6.72
N THR A 109 20.90 -9.11 -7.82
CA THR A 109 21.99 -8.18 -8.15
C THR A 109 21.40 -6.95 -8.81
N LEU A 110 22.02 -5.79 -8.59
CA LEU A 110 21.68 -4.60 -9.33
C LEU A 110 22.54 -4.53 -10.59
N VAL A 111 21.91 -4.34 -11.74
CA VAL A 111 22.56 -4.27 -13.06
C VAL A 111 22.03 -3.06 -13.83
N GLU A 112 22.72 -2.72 -14.91
CA GLU A 112 22.27 -1.74 -15.90
C GLU A 112 21.89 -2.49 -17.19
N THR A 113 20.76 -2.16 -17.80
CA THR A 113 20.32 -2.74 -19.08
C THR A 113 21.14 -2.19 -20.24
N GLU A 114 20.99 -2.79 -21.42
CA GLU A 114 21.62 -2.29 -22.65
C GLU A 114 21.17 -0.85 -22.99
N ASP A 115 19.94 -0.49 -22.61
CA ASP A 115 19.36 0.85 -22.77
C ASP A 115 19.79 1.84 -21.66
N GLY A 116 20.63 1.42 -20.72
CA GLY A 116 21.12 2.27 -19.63
C GLY A 116 20.15 2.43 -18.45
N TYR A 117 19.12 1.59 -18.36
CA TYR A 117 18.17 1.62 -17.24
C TYR A 117 18.65 0.68 -16.12
N PRO A 118 18.56 1.07 -14.85
CA PRO A 118 18.89 0.20 -13.74
C PRO A 118 17.80 -0.87 -13.60
N ALA A 119 18.24 -2.07 -13.23
CA ALA A 119 17.36 -3.21 -13.02
C ALA A 119 17.85 -4.05 -11.85
N PHE A 120 16.90 -4.62 -11.10
CA PHE A 120 17.21 -5.76 -10.23
C PHE A 120 17.16 -7.03 -11.07
N MET A 121 18.26 -7.77 -11.10
CA MET A 121 18.39 -9.08 -11.69
C MET A 121 18.28 -10.15 -10.62
N PHE A 122 17.30 -11.04 -10.73
CA PHE A 122 17.10 -12.19 -9.85
C PHE A 122 17.35 -13.46 -10.64
N THR A 123 18.41 -14.21 -10.29
CA THR A 123 18.77 -15.45 -10.98
C THR A 123 18.60 -16.65 -10.06
N SER A 124 17.89 -17.68 -10.54
CA SER A 124 17.80 -19.01 -9.96
C SER A 124 18.34 -20.07 -10.92
N ARG A 125 18.17 -21.36 -10.59
CA ARG A 125 18.49 -22.45 -11.52
C ARG A 125 17.57 -22.48 -12.73
N ASN A 126 16.31 -22.06 -12.58
CA ASN A 126 15.28 -22.23 -13.60
C ASN A 126 14.92 -20.92 -14.29
N LEU A 127 15.12 -19.78 -13.63
CA LEU A 127 14.61 -18.49 -14.07
C LEU A 127 15.68 -17.40 -13.98
N GLU A 128 15.64 -16.48 -14.92
CA GLU A 128 16.34 -15.20 -14.89
C GLU A 128 15.27 -14.11 -15.00
N ILE A 129 15.23 -13.19 -14.03
CA ILE A 129 14.18 -12.18 -13.93
C ILE A 129 14.81 -10.81 -13.80
N ARG A 130 14.53 -9.90 -14.74
CA ARG A 130 14.90 -8.49 -14.59
C ARG A 130 13.67 -7.69 -14.20
N GLN A 131 13.79 -6.88 -13.16
CA GLN A 131 12.85 -5.83 -12.82
C GLN A 131 13.49 -4.50 -13.21
N VAL A 132 13.14 -3.98 -14.38
CA VAL A 132 13.70 -2.78 -15.00
C VAL A 132 12.85 -1.57 -14.63
N PHE A 133 13.49 -0.47 -14.25
CA PHE A 133 12.83 0.79 -13.92
C PHE A 133 13.08 1.81 -15.02
N ILE A 134 12.04 2.12 -15.80
CA ILE A 134 12.15 2.95 -17.00
C ILE A 134 11.42 4.27 -16.74
N PRO A 135 12.12 5.41 -16.68
CA PRO A 135 11.46 6.71 -16.56
C PRO A 135 10.64 7.01 -17.82
N ARG A 136 9.36 7.33 -17.61
CA ARG A 136 8.42 7.77 -18.64
C ARG A 136 8.00 9.21 -18.31
N PRO A 137 8.86 10.22 -18.61
CA PRO A 137 8.52 11.60 -18.33
C PRO A 137 7.27 12.00 -19.13
N GLY A 138 6.34 12.66 -18.45
CA GLY A 138 5.10 13.12 -19.05
C GLY A 138 5.38 14.11 -20.18
N ARG A 139 4.53 14.11 -21.22
CA ARG A 139 4.49 15.17 -22.24
C ARG A 139 3.16 15.90 -22.10
N ARG A 140 3.17 17.20 -21.77
CA ARG A 140 2.06 18.22 -21.70
C ARG A 140 0.68 17.81 -21.12
N ILE A 141 0.18 16.62 -21.43
CA ILE A 141 -1.12 16.02 -21.07
C ILE A 141 -0.91 14.68 -20.31
N ALA A 142 0.20 13.97 -20.55
CA ALA A 142 0.50 12.71 -19.85
C ALA A 142 1.19 12.98 -18.50
N ALA A 143 0.78 12.23 -17.47
CA ALA A 143 1.40 12.25 -16.16
C ALA A 143 2.87 11.78 -16.22
N ASP A 144 3.68 12.27 -15.30
CA ASP A 144 5.00 11.70 -15.06
C ASP A 144 4.86 10.28 -14.51
N ALA A 145 5.64 9.36 -15.07
CA ALA A 145 5.50 7.96 -14.75
C ALA A 145 6.84 7.22 -14.68
N PHE A 146 6.84 6.11 -13.95
CA PHE A 146 7.85 5.05 -14.07
C PHE A 146 7.16 3.78 -14.59
N GLU A 147 7.72 3.19 -15.63
CA GLU A 147 7.38 1.82 -16.02
C GLU A 147 8.28 0.86 -15.25
N ILE A 148 7.65 -0.08 -14.53
CA ILE A 148 8.31 -1.26 -13.99
C ILE A 148 8.06 -2.39 -14.98
N ARG A 149 9.14 -2.85 -15.64
CA ARG A 149 9.08 -3.97 -16.57
C ARG A 149 9.74 -5.20 -15.96
N PHE A 150 8.99 -6.29 -15.88
CA PHE A 150 9.52 -7.61 -15.61
C PHE A 150 9.89 -8.28 -16.93
N GLU A 151 11.14 -8.71 -17.06
CA GLU A 151 11.61 -9.60 -18.13
C GLU A 151 11.88 -10.96 -17.50
N ILE A 152 11.03 -11.94 -17.81
CA ILE A 152 11.07 -13.27 -17.18
C ILE A 152 11.52 -14.27 -18.22
N ARG A 153 12.73 -14.80 -18.06
CA ARG A 153 13.32 -15.79 -18.96
C ARG A 153 13.36 -17.17 -18.31
N ASN A 154 12.88 -18.17 -19.03
CA ASN A 154 13.03 -19.56 -18.63
C ASN A 154 14.44 -20.06 -18.99
N ALA A 155 15.30 -20.18 -17.98
CA ALA A 155 16.66 -20.69 -18.11
C ALA A 155 16.74 -22.23 -18.02
N SER A 156 15.60 -22.91 -17.80
CA SER A 156 15.55 -24.36 -17.69
C SER A 156 15.35 -25.04 -19.06
N THR A 157 15.43 -26.38 -19.08
CA THR A 157 15.23 -27.20 -20.29
C THR A 157 13.79 -27.66 -20.48
N ARG A 158 12.87 -27.24 -19.62
CA ARG A 158 11.44 -27.61 -19.67
C ARG A 158 10.58 -26.36 -19.68
N ALA A 159 9.40 -26.44 -20.29
CA ALA A 159 8.41 -25.38 -20.13
C ALA A 159 8.09 -25.16 -18.64
N ARG A 160 7.82 -23.92 -18.26
CA ARG A 160 7.52 -23.50 -16.88
C ARG A 160 6.24 -22.71 -16.85
N SER A 161 5.38 -23.02 -15.89
CA SER A 161 4.17 -22.25 -15.63
C SER A 161 4.48 -21.18 -14.59
N ILE A 162 4.36 -19.91 -14.95
CA ILE A 162 4.76 -18.76 -14.15
C ILE A 162 3.58 -17.78 -13.99
N ALA A 163 3.30 -17.32 -12.79
CA ALA A 163 2.47 -16.14 -12.56
C ALA A 163 3.20 -15.12 -11.68
N VAL A 164 2.84 -13.84 -11.80
CA VAL A 164 3.42 -12.75 -11.01
C VAL A 164 2.36 -12.08 -10.16
N ARG A 165 2.70 -11.82 -8.90
CA ARG A 165 1.90 -11.02 -7.99
C ARG A 165 2.76 -9.89 -7.45
N TYR A 166 2.32 -8.65 -7.62
CA TYR A 166 3.04 -7.47 -7.18
C TYR A 166 2.28 -6.72 -6.09
N VAL A 167 2.93 -6.54 -4.93
CA VAL A 167 2.39 -5.87 -3.76
C VAL A 167 3.04 -4.49 -3.65
N LEU A 168 2.21 -3.47 -3.56
CA LEU A 168 2.58 -2.08 -3.34
C LEU A 168 1.96 -1.64 -2.02
N ASP A 169 2.80 -1.50 -1.01
CA ASP A 169 2.40 -1.07 0.32
C ASP A 169 2.31 0.46 0.37
N THR A 170 1.13 0.97 0.70
CA THR A 170 0.77 2.38 0.55
C THR A 170 0.24 2.92 1.86
N HIS A 171 0.80 4.04 2.34
CA HIS A 171 0.30 4.74 3.53
C HIS A 171 -0.65 5.91 3.18
N LEU A 172 -1.07 6.00 1.91
CA LEU A 172 -1.79 7.14 1.38
C LEU A 172 -3.29 6.95 1.58
N GLY A 173 -3.92 7.87 2.31
CA GLY A 173 -5.39 7.96 2.41
C GLY A 173 -5.95 7.22 3.62
N GLU A 174 -5.06 6.56 4.36
CA GLU A 174 -5.38 5.82 5.56
C GLU A 174 -6.00 6.74 6.61
N SER A 175 -5.43 7.91 6.93
CA SER A 175 -6.01 8.73 8.00
C SER A 175 -7.41 9.29 7.69
N MET A 176 -7.84 9.26 6.43
CA MET A 176 -9.21 9.62 6.01
C MET A 176 -10.12 8.42 5.75
N GLY A 177 -9.63 7.19 5.89
CA GLY A 177 -10.38 5.97 5.54
C GLY A 177 -10.62 5.78 4.02
N ILE A 178 -9.91 6.52 3.17
CA ILE A 178 -9.99 6.45 1.71
C ILE A 178 -8.70 5.83 1.18
N HIS A 179 -8.64 4.51 1.13
CA HIS A 179 -7.40 3.81 0.80
C HIS A 179 -7.10 3.80 -0.70
N ALA A 180 -8.15 3.68 -1.52
CA ALA A 180 -8.03 3.72 -2.97
C ALA A 180 -9.30 4.23 -3.64
N VAL A 181 -9.13 4.78 -4.84
CA VAL A 181 -10.18 5.20 -5.76
C VAL A 181 -10.00 4.43 -7.06
N MET A 182 -11.03 3.71 -7.49
CA MET A 182 -11.05 2.96 -8.74
C MET A 182 -11.77 3.80 -9.80
N GLU A 183 -11.08 4.10 -10.90
CA GLU A 183 -11.57 4.94 -12.00
C GLU A 183 -12.26 4.08 -13.05
N GLN A 184 -13.55 4.30 -13.32
CA GLN A 184 -14.29 3.55 -14.33
C GLN A 184 -14.13 4.17 -15.74
N SER A 185 -14.58 3.47 -16.78
CA SER A 185 -14.46 3.95 -18.16
C SER A 185 -15.45 5.05 -18.54
N ASP A 186 -16.62 5.09 -17.91
CA ASP A 186 -17.52 6.26 -17.95
C ASP A 186 -17.01 7.41 -17.06
N GLY A 187 -15.92 7.12 -16.34
CA GLY A 187 -15.23 7.90 -15.32
C GLY A 187 -16.07 8.36 -14.15
N THR A 188 -17.09 7.58 -13.81
CA THR A 188 -17.46 7.44 -12.41
C THR A 188 -16.27 6.90 -11.60
N GLN A 189 -16.33 7.09 -10.28
CA GLN A 189 -15.31 6.63 -9.36
C GLN A 189 -15.95 5.77 -8.29
N GLN A 190 -15.27 4.70 -7.91
CA GLN A 190 -15.64 3.91 -6.74
C GLN A 190 -14.55 4.09 -5.68
N ILE A 191 -14.95 4.25 -4.41
CA ILE A 191 -14.01 4.42 -3.30
C ILE A 191 -13.90 3.10 -2.53
N ALA A 192 -12.66 2.70 -2.22
CA ALA A 192 -12.36 1.55 -1.38
C ALA A 192 -12.22 1.99 0.09
N THR A 193 -13.34 2.01 0.81
CA THR A 193 -13.38 2.18 2.29
C THR A 193 -13.28 0.84 3.04
N ARG A 194 -13.31 -0.27 2.29
CA ARG A 194 -13.21 -1.65 2.78
C ARG A 194 -12.35 -2.47 1.83
N GLU A 195 -11.88 -3.63 2.30
CA GLU A 195 -11.12 -4.53 1.45
C GLU A 195 -11.95 -4.93 0.23
N ILE A 196 -11.35 -4.83 -0.95
CA ILE A 196 -12.03 -5.08 -2.22
C ILE A 196 -11.10 -5.77 -3.20
N GLY A 197 -11.66 -6.69 -3.98
CA GLY A 197 -11.02 -7.31 -5.12
C GLY A 197 -11.85 -7.08 -6.36
N PHE A 198 -11.19 -6.79 -7.48
CA PHE A 198 -11.87 -6.52 -8.73
C PHE A 198 -11.04 -6.93 -9.95
N GLU A 199 -11.74 -7.14 -11.06
CA GLU A 199 -11.12 -7.35 -12.37
C GLU A 199 -10.84 -6.00 -13.04
N PRO A 200 -9.63 -5.77 -13.55
CA PRO A 200 -9.27 -4.52 -14.25
C PRO A 200 -10.12 -4.22 -15.48
N SER A 201 -10.80 -5.21 -16.07
CA SER A 201 -11.72 -5.00 -17.21
C SER A 201 -12.83 -3.98 -16.92
N ARG A 202 -13.16 -3.74 -15.65
CA ARG A 202 -14.19 -2.79 -15.20
C ARG A 202 -13.67 -1.38 -14.93
N PHE A 203 -12.35 -1.20 -14.87
CA PHE A 203 -11.71 0.04 -14.43
C PHE A 203 -10.57 0.45 -15.36
N GLN A 204 -10.36 1.74 -15.54
CA GLN A 204 -9.23 2.27 -16.31
C GLN A 204 -7.97 2.41 -15.45
N ALA A 205 -8.13 2.62 -14.14
CA ALA A 205 -7.03 2.76 -13.21
C ALA A 205 -7.47 2.56 -11.76
N VAL A 206 -6.49 2.40 -10.89
CA VAL A 206 -6.63 2.57 -9.44
C VAL A 206 -5.70 3.68 -8.98
N ARG A 207 -6.16 4.48 -8.02
CA ARG A 207 -5.43 5.60 -7.45
C ARG A 207 -5.43 5.52 -5.94
N THR A 208 -4.29 5.77 -5.29
CA THR A 208 -4.26 6.08 -3.86
C THR A 208 -4.39 7.58 -3.67
N THR A 209 -5.02 8.01 -2.58
CA THR A 209 -5.26 9.43 -2.29
C THR A 209 -4.43 9.85 -1.10
N ARG A 210 -3.78 11.01 -1.12
CA ARG A 210 -3.18 11.55 0.10
C ARG A 210 -4.26 11.97 1.10
N ASP A 211 -3.92 11.89 2.38
CA ASP A 211 -4.60 12.50 3.53
C ASP A 211 -4.78 14.03 3.36
N SER A 212 -5.80 14.41 2.59
CA SER A 212 -6.22 15.78 2.34
C SER A 212 -7.72 15.77 2.06
N ALA A 213 -8.47 16.64 2.74
CA ALA A 213 -9.91 16.82 2.55
C ALA A 213 -10.29 17.22 1.11
N GLU A 214 -9.31 17.55 0.26
CA GLU A 214 -9.51 17.85 -1.16
C GLU A 214 -9.48 16.57 -2.03
N PRO A 215 -10.56 16.23 -2.78
CA PRO A 215 -10.64 15.07 -3.68
C PRO A 215 -9.56 15.04 -4.79
N ALA A 216 -8.92 16.20 -5.02
CA ALA A 216 -7.81 16.45 -5.92
C ALA A 216 -6.42 16.08 -5.33
N ALA A 217 -6.40 15.30 -4.25
CA ALA A 217 -5.16 14.91 -3.58
C ALA A 217 -4.19 14.16 -4.50
N LEU A 218 -2.93 14.62 -4.49
CA LEU A 218 -1.77 13.96 -5.10
C LEU A 218 -1.69 12.51 -4.62
N GLY A 219 -1.33 11.58 -5.51
CA GLY A 219 -1.18 10.18 -5.14
C GLY A 219 -0.68 9.30 -6.28
N LEU A 220 -0.49 8.02 -5.98
CA LEU A 220 -0.05 7.01 -6.94
C LEU A 220 -1.23 6.54 -7.78
N ARG A 221 -1.11 6.62 -9.10
CA ARG A 221 -2.09 6.08 -10.04
C ARG A 221 -1.47 4.95 -10.83
N ILE A 222 -2.21 3.85 -10.99
CA ILE A 222 -1.83 2.69 -11.78
C ILE A 222 -2.91 2.46 -12.84
N PRO A 223 -2.67 2.91 -14.09
CA PRO A 223 -3.58 2.61 -15.19
C PRO A 223 -3.51 1.14 -15.59
N PHE A 224 -4.66 0.60 -16.00
CA PHE A 224 -4.82 -0.76 -16.51
C PHE A 224 -4.95 -0.80 -18.03
N THR A 225 -5.20 0.34 -18.67
CA THR A 225 -5.27 0.47 -20.13
C THR A 225 -4.41 1.64 -20.59
N THR A 226 -3.78 1.49 -21.76
CA THR A 226 -3.10 2.60 -22.45
C THR A 226 -3.81 2.85 -23.77
N GLU A 227 -4.80 3.73 -23.80
CA GLU A 227 -5.39 4.17 -25.07
C GLU A 227 -4.52 5.20 -25.81
N ALA A 228 -3.42 5.66 -25.20
CA ALA A 228 -2.52 6.60 -25.84
C ALA A 228 -1.61 5.90 -26.87
N ALA A 229 -2.00 6.00 -28.15
CA ALA A 229 -1.14 5.84 -29.33
C ALA A 229 -0.80 4.40 -29.82
N GLY A 230 -1.68 3.42 -29.67
CA GLY A 230 -1.66 2.20 -30.49
C GLY A 230 -0.55 1.17 -30.19
N THR A 231 0.28 1.43 -29.17
CA THR A 231 1.23 0.46 -28.63
C THR A 231 0.88 0.29 -27.16
N SER A 232 0.31 -0.85 -26.76
CA SER A 232 0.00 -1.06 -25.36
C SER A 232 1.30 -1.25 -24.57
N ILE A 233 1.66 -0.26 -23.76
CA ILE A 233 2.87 -0.29 -22.93
C ILE A 233 2.60 -1.06 -21.62
N ILE A 234 1.34 -1.30 -21.25
CA ILE A 234 0.97 -1.89 -19.97
C ILE A 234 0.37 -3.28 -20.17
N THR A 235 0.83 -4.24 -19.38
CA THR A 235 0.20 -5.55 -19.25
C THR A 235 -0.94 -5.42 -18.24
N PRO A 236 -2.22 -5.62 -18.62
CA PRO A 236 -3.30 -5.54 -17.65
C PRO A 236 -3.22 -6.70 -16.64
N PRO A 237 -3.41 -6.45 -15.34
CA PRO A 237 -3.58 -7.53 -14.38
C PRO A 237 -4.89 -8.28 -14.64
N GLU A 238 -4.96 -9.55 -14.23
CA GLU A 238 -6.21 -10.33 -14.19
C GLU A 238 -7.07 -9.93 -12.98
N LYS A 239 -6.42 -9.62 -11.87
CA LYS A 239 -7.09 -9.25 -10.61
C LYS A 239 -6.29 -8.18 -9.89
N VAL A 240 -7.01 -7.25 -9.29
CA VAL A 240 -6.45 -6.22 -8.39
C VAL A 240 -7.14 -6.30 -7.05
N LEU A 241 -6.36 -6.21 -5.98
CA LEU A 241 -6.87 -6.18 -4.61
C LEU A 241 -6.40 -4.91 -3.91
N VAL A 242 -7.30 -4.32 -3.13
CA VAL A 242 -6.97 -3.33 -2.11
C VAL A 242 -7.39 -3.97 -0.79
N ALA A 243 -6.44 -4.34 0.05
CA ALA A 243 -6.72 -5.06 1.29
C ALA A 243 -5.68 -4.75 2.37
N ASN A 244 -5.88 -5.25 3.59
CA ASN A 244 -4.88 -5.05 4.63
C ASN A 244 -3.55 -5.73 4.26
N TRP A 245 -2.44 -4.97 4.32
CA TRP A 245 -1.11 -5.47 3.94
C TRP A 245 -0.74 -6.73 4.72
N ARG A 246 -0.95 -6.72 6.04
CA ARG A 246 -0.60 -7.85 6.90
C ARG A 246 -1.34 -9.13 6.51
N ARG A 247 -2.63 -9.04 6.17
CA ARG A 247 -3.41 -10.19 5.67
C ARG A 247 -2.93 -10.68 4.31
N ILE A 248 -2.54 -9.78 3.41
CA ILE A 248 -1.98 -10.15 2.10
C ILE A 248 -0.72 -10.99 2.28
N ILE A 249 0.21 -10.58 3.15
CA ILE A 249 1.47 -11.31 3.32
C ILE A 249 1.32 -12.63 4.10
N GLU A 250 0.30 -12.74 4.95
CA GLU A 250 -0.05 -13.98 5.67
C GLU A 250 -0.88 -14.94 4.80
N SER A 251 -1.57 -14.42 3.80
CA SER A 251 -2.20 -15.22 2.76
C SER A 251 -1.14 -15.80 1.83
N GLY A 252 -1.38 -17.00 1.29
CA GLY A 252 -0.46 -17.69 0.38
C GLY A 252 -0.31 -16.95 -0.96
N TRP A 253 -0.54 -17.64 -2.07
CA TRP A 253 -0.57 -16.98 -3.39
C TRP A 253 -1.82 -16.10 -3.53
N ASP A 254 -2.97 -16.68 -3.21
CA ASP A 254 -4.27 -16.09 -3.45
C ASP A 254 -4.87 -15.52 -2.15
N TYR A 255 -5.44 -14.32 -2.26
CA TYR A 255 -6.25 -13.68 -1.21
C TYR A 255 -7.59 -13.29 -1.79
N THR A 256 -8.66 -13.62 -1.08
CA THR A 256 -10.01 -13.18 -1.41
C THR A 256 -10.50 -12.26 -0.28
N PRO A 257 -10.68 -10.96 -0.55
CA PRO A 257 -11.28 -10.04 0.41
C PRO A 257 -12.64 -10.54 0.89
N VAL A 258 -12.91 -10.40 2.18
CA VAL A 258 -14.22 -10.72 2.74
C VAL A 258 -15.08 -9.46 2.69
N THR A 259 -16.27 -9.58 2.10
CA THR A 259 -17.23 -8.47 1.99
C THR A 259 -17.47 -7.84 3.36
N GLY A 260 -17.40 -6.51 3.43
CA GLY A 260 -17.61 -5.78 4.68
C GLY A 260 -16.37 -5.71 5.59
N ARG A 261 -15.26 -6.37 5.28
CA ARG A 261 -14.04 -6.28 6.10
C ARG A 261 -13.31 -4.95 5.86
N GLY A 262 -12.92 -4.26 6.93
CA GLY A 262 -12.06 -3.06 6.85
C GLY A 262 -10.56 -3.37 6.79
N PHE A 263 -9.73 -2.33 6.75
CA PHE A 263 -8.26 -2.42 6.60
C PHE A 263 -7.49 -2.63 7.91
N SER A 264 -8.18 -2.96 9.01
CA SER A 264 -7.56 -3.24 10.29
C SER A 264 -7.39 -4.75 10.52
N TYR A 265 -6.25 -5.11 11.10
CA TYR A 265 -5.97 -6.47 11.58
C TYR A 265 -5.30 -6.44 12.95
N PRO A 266 -6.07 -6.10 14.01
CA PRO A 266 -5.53 -6.04 15.36
C PRO A 266 -5.01 -7.40 15.85
N PRO A 267 -3.97 -7.41 16.71
CA PRO A 267 -3.21 -6.26 17.19
C PRO A 267 -2.08 -5.81 16.24
N TYR A 268 -1.96 -6.41 15.05
CA TYR A 268 -0.76 -6.32 14.21
C TYR A 268 -0.73 -5.08 13.33
N SER A 269 -1.88 -4.66 12.82
CA SER A 269 -1.99 -3.49 11.95
C SER A 269 -3.30 -2.76 12.20
N ARG A 270 -3.28 -1.44 12.06
CA ARG A 270 -4.45 -0.57 12.14
C ARG A 270 -4.50 0.23 10.87
N ASN A 271 -5.61 0.06 10.14
CA ASN A 271 -5.92 0.87 8.97
C ASN A 271 -4.81 0.93 7.92
N ASP A 272 -4.20 -0.22 7.67
CA ASP A 272 -2.98 -0.39 6.89
C ASP A 272 -3.34 -1.10 5.60
N SER A 273 -3.10 -0.50 4.44
CA SER A 273 -3.57 -1.00 3.16
C SER A 273 -2.47 -1.18 2.13
N ALA A 274 -2.60 -2.22 1.32
CA ALA A 274 -1.74 -2.43 0.18
C ALA A 274 -2.57 -2.71 -1.08
N LEU A 275 -2.01 -2.27 -2.21
CA LEU A 275 -2.49 -2.57 -3.53
C LEU A 275 -1.77 -3.81 -4.06
N VAL A 276 -2.50 -4.78 -4.58
CA VAL A 276 -1.94 -6.01 -5.14
C VAL A 276 -2.39 -6.20 -6.56
N LEU A 277 -1.44 -6.43 -7.46
CA LEU A 277 -1.66 -6.71 -8.88
C LEU A 277 -1.35 -8.18 -9.15
N PHE A 278 -2.32 -8.93 -9.68
CA PHE A 278 -2.15 -10.32 -10.08
C PHE A 278 -2.11 -10.40 -11.60
N PHE A 279 -1.05 -10.99 -12.15
CA PHE A 279 -0.90 -11.25 -13.57
C PHE A 279 -1.24 -12.71 -13.88
N PRO A 280 -1.85 -12.99 -15.05
CA PRO A 280 -2.26 -14.32 -15.42
C PRO A 280 -1.08 -15.28 -15.48
N GLU A 281 -1.36 -16.55 -15.21
CA GLU A 281 -0.38 -17.61 -15.36
C GLU A 281 -0.02 -17.81 -16.84
N MET A 282 1.27 -17.93 -17.11
CA MET A 282 1.83 -18.04 -18.45
C MET A 282 2.82 -19.21 -18.53
N ASN A 283 2.70 -19.99 -19.61
CA ASN A 283 3.65 -21.05 -19.92
C ASN A 283 4.81 -20.48 -20.74
N ILE A 284 6.02 -20.50 -20.18
CA ILE A 284 7.24 -20.01 -20.84
C ILE A 284 8.04 -21.22 -21.32
N GLU A 285 8.23 -21.34 -22.63
CA GLU A 285 9.05 -22.40 -23.24
C GLU A 285 10.54 -22.27 -22.87
N PRO A 286 11.34 -23.35 -22.95
CA PRO A 286 12.77 -23.30 -22.67
C PRO A 286 13.49 -22.21 -23.48
N GLY A 287 14.22 -21.33 -22.78
CA GLY A 287 14.96 -20.23 -23.37
C GLY A 287 14.11 -19.04 -23.81
N ALA A 288 12.78 -19.14 -23.79
CA ALA A 288 11.88 -18.04 -24.11
C ALA A 288 11.82 -17.01 -22.96
N GLU A 289 11.39 -15.82 -23.31
CA GLU A 289 11.23 -14.68 -22.40
C GLU A 289 9.82 -14.11 -22.54
N HIS A 290 9.28 -13.62 -21.43
CA HIS A 290 7.99 -12.96 -21.37
C HIS A 290 8.10 -11.65 -20.60
N HIS A 291 7.33 -10.64 -21.01
CA HIS A 291 7.40 -9.30 -20.43
C HIS A 291 6.09 -8.90 -19.75
N ILE A 292 6.19 -8.31 -18.55
CA ILE A 292 5.07 -7.69 -17.85
C ILE A 292 5.45 -6.24 -17.57
N SER A 293 4.63 -5.29 -18.03
CA SER A 293 4.87 -3.87 -17.80
C SER A 293 3.78 -3.24 -16.94
N ILE A 294 4.20 -2.52 -15.90
CA ILE A 294 3.34 -1.83 -14.93
C ILE A 294 3.72 -0.36 -14.96
N LEU A 295 2.74 0.53 -15.08
CA LEU A 295 2.99 1.98 -15.05
C LEU A 295 2.60 2.55 -13.68
N LEU A 296 3.52 3.28 -13.06
CA LEU A 296 3.34 4.01 -11.81
C LEU A 296 3.33 5.51 -12.13
N GLU A 297 2.16 6.14 -12.07
CA GLU A 297 1.97 7.55 -12.41
C GLU A 297 1.78 8.41 -11.16
N ALA A 298 2.31 9.63 -11.21
CA ALA A 298 1.90 10.68 -10.30
C ALA A 298 0.60 11.30 -10.79
N THR A 299 -0.45 11.29 -9.98
CA THR A 299 -1.68 12.03 -10.33
C THR A 299 -1.47 13.51 -10.02
N PRO A 300 -1.48 14.44 -11.02
CA PRO A 300 -1.45 15.86 -10.73
C PRO A 300 -2.79 16.32 -10.15
N SER A 301 -2.75 17.22 -9.17
CA SER A 301 -3.95 17.75 -8.49
C SER A 301 -4.96 18.42 -9.44
N GLU A 302 -4.50 18.95 -10.56
CA GLU A 302 -5.33 19.81 -11.43
C GLU A 302 -6.38 19.06 -12.26
N LEU A 303 -6.19 17.77 -12.56
CA LEU A 303 -7.11 17.00 -13.42
C LEU A 303 -8.43 16.60 -12.72
N LEU A 304 -8.54 16.86 -11.41
CA LEU A 304 -9.67 16.39 -10.58
C LEU A 304 -10.63 17.51 -10.15
N LEU A 305 -10.26 18.79 -10.35
CA LEU A 305 -11.10 19.93 -9.97
C LEU A 305 -12.41 20.06 -10.78
N GLN A 306 -12.62 19.24 -11.81
CA GLN A 306 -13.85 19.27 -12.63
C GLN A 306 -14.75 18.05 -12.45
N ARG A 307 -14.33 17.01 -11.73
CA ARG A 307 -15.11 15.78 -11.62
C ARG A 307 -15.69 15.65 -10.24
N ARG A 308 -16.98 16.01 -10.13
CA ARG A 308 -17.79 15.82 -8.94
C ARG A 308 -17.78 14.33 -8.61
N VAL A 309 -17.03 13.95 -7.58
CA VAL A 309 -17.22 12.67 -6.92
C VAL A 309 -18.64 12.76 -6.36
N GLU A 310 -19.59 12.03 -6.94
CA GLU A 310 -20.83 11.79 -6.21
C GLU A 310 -20.42 10.91 -5.03
N PRO A 311 -20.54 11.40 -3.78
CA PRO A 311 -20.33 10.55 -2.64
C PRO A 311 -21.25 9.35 -2.82
N THR A 312 -20.68 8.15 -2.79
CA THR A 312 -21.49 6.94 -2.69
C THR A 312 -22.21 7.05 -1.34
N GLU A 313 -23.49 7.38 -1.42
CA GLU A 313 -24.46 7.65 -0.35
C GLU A 313 -23.96 7.46 1.11
N GLU A 314 -23.34 8.50 1.66
CA GLU A 314 -23.15 8.70 3.11
C GLU A 314 -24.43 9.15 3.89
N PRO A 315 -25.43 9.86 3.33
CA PRO A 315 -26.57 10.33 4.14
C PRO A 315 -27.42 9.18 4.69
N ALA A 316 -27.49 8.04 3.99
CA ALA A 316 -28.22 6.87 4.47
C ALA A 316 -27.59 6.24 5.74
N LEU A 317 -26.28 6.44 5.96
CA LEU A 317 -25.59 5.89 7.12
C LEU A 317 -25.73 6.82 8.34
N GLU A 318 -25.68 8.14 8.15
CA GLU A 318 -25.97 9.11 9.22
C GLU A 318 -27.44 9.03 9.66
N ASP A 319 -28.37 8.93 8.72
CA ASP A 319 -29.80 8.77 9.03
C ASP A 319 -30.05 7.46 9.81
N ALA A 320 -29.43 6.34 9.41
CA ALA A 320 -29.54 5.08 10.13
C ALA A 320 -28.93 5.12 11.55
N ARG A 321 -27.85 5.89 11.75
CA ARG A 321 -27.24 6.10 13.08
C ARG A 321 -28.18 6.90 13.98
N ALA A 322 -28.71 8.01 13.48
CA ALA A 322 -29.66 8.85 14.20
C ALA A 322 -30.94 8.08 14.56
N GLU A 323 -31.47 7.25 13.65
CA GLU A 323 -32.62 6.38 13.93
C GLU A 323 -32.34 5.38 15.05
N THR A 324 -31.12 4.83 15.12
CA THR A 324 -30.75 3.85 16.15
C THR A 324 -30.67 4.50 17.54
N ILE A 325 -30.06 5.68 17.64
CA ILE A 325 -29.98 6.42 18.91
C ILE A 325 -31.38 6.86 19.37
N LEU A 326 -32.21 7.34 18.45
CA LEU A 326 -33.60 7.70 18.74
C LEU A 326 -34.42 6.50 19.24
N ALA A 327 -34.20 5.30 18.70
CA ALA A 327 -34.88 4.08 19.15
C ALA A 327 -34.47 3.69 20.58
N LEU A 328 -33.19 3.89 20.95
CA LEU A 328 -32.72 3.69 22.32
C LEU A 328 -33.31 4.72 23.28
N GLU A 329 -33.35 6.00 22.89
CA GLU A 329 -33.99 7.08 23.68
C GLU A 329 -35.47 6.79 23.96
N GLN A 330 -36.21 6.31 22.96
CA GLN A 330 -37.61 5.91 23.12
C GLN A 330 -37.74 4.73 24.08
N SER A 331 -36.82 3.77 24.02
CA SER A 331 -36.82 2.58 24.89
C SER A 331 -36.52 2.94 26.35
N VAL A 332 -35.59 3.86 26.60
CA VAL A 332 -35.30 4.40 27.94
C VAL A 332 -36.47 5.22 28.47
N SER A 333 -37.05 6.09 27.65
CA SER A 333 -38.20 6.91 28.07
C SER A 333 -39.43 6.05 28.38
N ALA A 334 -39.68 5.00 27.58
CA ALA A 334 -40.76 4.05 27.85
C ALA A 334 -40.54 3.25 29.14
N TYR A 335 -39.29 3.01 29.53
CA TYR A 335 -38.95 2.40 30.82
C TYR A 335 -39.21 3.35 31.99
N GLU A 336 -38.86 4.63 31.88
CA GLU A 336 -39.12 5.64 32.92
C GLU A 336 -40.62 5.83 33.20
N ASP A 337 -41.45 5.73 32.18
CA ASP A 337 -42.92 5.87 32.29
C ASP A 337 -43.63 4.59 32.76
N ALA A 338 -42.93 3.45 32.83
CA ALA A 338 -43.54 2.16 33.14
C ALA A 338 -43.73 1.96 34.65
N GLU A 339 -44.97 1.74 35.09
CA GLU A 339 -45.25 1.25 36.45
C GLU A 339 -44.90 -0.24 36.56
N LEU A 340 -43.65 -0.53 36.92
CA LEU A 340 -43.12 -1.88 37.13
C LEU A 340 -42.84 -2.14 38.61
N ASP A 341 -43.08 -3.38 39.05
CA ASP A 341 -42.61 -3.83 40.37
C ASP A 341 -41.07 -3.87 40.41
N GLU A 342 -40.47 -3.68 41.59
CA GLU A 342 -39.00 -3.54 41.78
C GLU A 342 -38.16 -4.65 41.10
N PRO A 343 -38.54 -5.94 41.12
CA PRO A 343 -37.79 -6.98 40.41
C PRO A 343 -37.86 -6.82 38.88
N GLN A 344 -39.00 -6.36 38.35
CA GLN A 344 -39.22 -6.18 36.92
C GLN A 344 -38.52 -4.92 36.41
N SER A 345 -38.49 -3.84 37.21
CA SER A 345 -37.76 -2.62 36.85
C SER A 345 -36.26 -2.88 36.76
N LEU A 346 -35.68 -3.61 37.73
CA LEU A 346 -34.26 -3.97 37.70
C LEU A 346 -33.89 -4.82 36.48
N GLN A 347 -34.72 -5.83 36.16
CA GLN A 347 -34.48 -6.68 34.99
C GLN A 347 -34.53 -5.86 33.70
N ARG A 348 -35.55 -5.01 33.54
CA ARG A 348 -35.72 -4.18 32.34
C ARG A 348 -34.58 -3.17 32.18
N ARG A 349 -34.09 -2.60 33.27
CA ARG A 349 -32.94 -1.70 33.30
C ARG A 349 -31.66 -2.40 32.81
N LEU A 350 -31.40 -3.63 33.27
CA LEU A 350 -30.24 -4.41 32.81
C LEU A 350 -30.31 -4.73 31.32
N GLU A 351 -31.49 -5.11 30.81
CA GLU A 351 -31.69 -5.35 29.38
C GLU A 351 -31.37 -4.11 28.54
N LEU A 352 -31.78 -2.91 28.98
CA LEU A 352 -31.48 -1.65 28.29
C LEU A 352 -30.00 -1.29 28.32
N VAL A 353 -29.31 -1.54 29.44
CA VAL A 353 -27.84 -1.35 29.52
C VAL A 353 -27.13 -2.28 28.54
N ASP A 354 -27.53 -3.55 28.47
CA ASP A 354 -26.96 -4.51 27.52
C ASP A 354 -27.21 -4.10 26.06
N GLU A 355 -28.40 -3.57 25.74
CA GLU A 355 -28.73 -3.02 24.42
C GLU A 355 -27.84 -1.82 24.05
N ILE A 356 -27.64 -0.87 24.98
CA ILE A 356 -26.76 0.30 24.76
C ILE A 356 -25.30 -0.14 24.57
N LEU A 357 -24.81 -1.07 25.39
CA LEU A 357 -23.43 -1.57 25.28
C LEU A 357 -23.21 -2.33 23.98
N ALA A 358 -24.15 -3.17 23.56
CA ALA A 358 -24.08 -3.88 22.29
C ALA A 358 -24.03 -2.91 21.10
N GLU A 359 -24.76 -1.80 21.18
CA GLU A 359 -24.72 -0.75 20.17
C GLU A 359 -23.38 -0.02 20.15
N ILE A 360 -22.83 0.36 21.32
CA ILE A 360 -21.48 0.94 21.40
C ILE A 360 -20.44 0.00 20.78
N ASP A 361 -20.47 -1.29 21.13
CA ASP A 361 -19.55 -2.30 20.57
C ASP A 361 -19.70 -2.43 19.05
N ARG A 362 -20.95 -2.41 18.54
CA ARG A 362 -21.23 -2.40 17.10
C ARG A 362 -20.60 -1.18 16.45
N ARG A 363 -20.81 0.02 17.00
CA ARG A 363 -20.28 1.29 16.47
C ARG A 363 -18.75 1.33 16.50
N LEU A 364 -18.13 0.85 17.57
CA LEU A 364 -16.66 0.75 17.67
C LEU A 364 -16.07 -0.26 16.67
N SER A 365 -16.87 -1.22 16.21
CA SER A 365 -16.45 -2.21 15.20
C SER A 365 -16.65 -1.75 13.75
N GLU A 366 -17.45 -0.71 13.52
CA GLU A 366 -17.71 -0.14 12.19
C GLU A 366 -16.64 0.88 11.80
N PRO A 367 -16.17 0.88 10.53
CA PRO A 367 -15.28 1.92 10.05
C PRO A 367 -16.05 3.25 9.90
N GLY A 368 -15.58 4.27 10.62
CA GLY A 368 -16.10 5.63 10.62
C GLY A 368 -15.58 6.39 11.85
N GLU A 369 -15.62 7.72 11.82
CA GLU A 369 -15.35 8.50 13.04
C GLU A 369 -16.50 8.27 14.04
N PHE A 370 -16.15 7.92 15.28
CA PHE A 370 -17.07 7.95 16.40
C PHE A 370 -17.10 9.38 16.92
N HIS A 371 -18.19 10.11 16.66
CA HIS A 371 -18.25 11.53 17.00
C HIS A 371 -18.45 11.72 18.50
N GLU A 372 -17.83 12.77 19.05
CA GLU A 372 -17.97 13.11 20.47
C GLU A 372 -19.42 13.44 20.88
N SER A 373 -20.27 13.83 19.91
CA SER A 373 -21.72 13.99 20.14
C SER A 373 -22.41 12.66 20.41
N GLU A 374 -22.11 11.62 19.63
CA GLU A 374 -22.68 10.27 19.83
C GLU A 374 -22.24 9.69 21.18
N LEU A 375 -20.98 9.93 21.58
CA LEU A 375 -20.48 9.51 22.89
C LEU A 375 -21.29 10.15 24.03
N ARG A 376 -21.55 11.46 23.93
CA ARG A 376 -22.34 12.20 24.91
C ARG A 376 -23.77 11.69 25.00
N GLU A 377 -24.39 11.36 23.88
CA GLU A 377 -25.74 10.78 23.84
C GLU A 377 -25.80 9.41 24.56
N PHE A 378 -24.82 8.53 24.32
CA PHE A 378 -24.73 7.27 25.05
C PHE A 378 -24.47 7.46 26.55
N GLU A 379 -23.62 8.41 26.93
CA GLU A 379 -23.39 8.76 28.34
C GLU A 379 -24.67 9.27 29.02
N GLU A 380 -25.45 10.12 28.36
CA GLU A 380 -26.73 10.62 28.85
C GLU A 380 -27.77 9.50 29.00
N LEU A 381 -27.85 8.57 28.05
CA LEU A 381 -28.72 7.40 28.13
C LEU A 381 -28.37 6.49 29.32
N LEU A 382 -27.08 6.24 29.54
CA LEU A 382 -26.62 5.41 30.68
C LEU A 382 -26.88 6.10 32.02
N GLN A 383 -26.68 7.41 32.12
CA GLN A 383 -26.96 8.18 33.35
C GLN A 383 -28.45 8.16 33.73
N ARG A 384 -29.37 8.11 32.76
CA ARG A 384 -30.81 7.98 33.03
C ARG A 384 -31.21 6.61 33.60
N LEU A 385 -30.38 5.60 33.38
CA LEU A 385 -30.61 4.24 33.87
C LEU A 385 -29.97 3.98 35.24
N GLU A 386 -29.17 4.90 35.78
CA GLU A 386 -28.73 4.88 37.19
C GLU A 386 -29.91 5.17 38.14
#